data_AF-A0A7T5EVB1-F1
#
_entry.id   AF-A0A7T5EVB1-F1
#
_cell.length_a   1.000
_cell.length_b   1.000
_cell.length_c   1.000
_cell.angle_alpha   90.00
_cell.angle_beta   90.00
_cell.angle_gamma   90.00
#
_symmetry.space_group_name_H-M   'P 1'
#
loop_
_entity.id
_entity.type
_entity.pdbx_description
1 polymer ?
#
loop_
_entity_poly.entity_id
_entity_poly.type
_entity_poly.pdbx_seq_one_letter_code
_entity_poly.pdbx_strand_id
1 'polypeptide(L)'
;MLDVFARRLRAYRKLKHWTQVELGKQVGVSVAVIGALERGTREPNEELLRSLCTVLTASEEELGIVRQQDGSLDFKSDSPSF
;
A
#
# COMPACT_ATOMS: atom_id res chain seq x y z
N MET A 1 0.62 -12.91 -3.83
CA MET A 1 0.36 -11.59 -4.43
C MET A 1 -0.32 -10.74 -3.37
N LEU A 2 0.13 -9.50 -3.15
CA LEU A 2 -0.38 -8.58 -2.12
C LEU A 2 -1.73 -7.98 -2.54
N ASP A 3 -2.70 -8.83 -2.87
CA ASP A 3 -3.89 -8.41 -3.61
C ASP A 3 -4.71 -7.37 -2.83
N VAL A 4 -4.84 -7.54 -1.52
CA VAL A 4 -5.62 -6.63 -0.67
C VAL A 4 -4.94 -5.28 -0.51
N PHE A 5 -3.63 -5.25 -0.22
CA PHE A 5 -2.87 -4.00 -0.10
C PHE A 5 -2.83 -3.22 -1.41
N ALA A 6 -2.50 -3.89 -2.50
CA ALA A 6 -2.42 -3.29 -3.83
C ALA A 6 -3.76 -2.64 -4.25
N ARG A 7 -4.86 -3.35 -4.01
CA ARG A 7 -6.23 -2.88 -4.29
C ARG A 7 -6.61 -1.67 -3.42
N ARG A 8 -6.34 -1.72 -2.11
CA ARG A 8 -6.65 -0.65 -1.16
C ARG A 8 -5.81 0.60 -1.43
N LEU A 9 -4.51 0.45 -1.67
CA LEU A 9 -3.62 1.54 -2.06
C LEU A 9 -4.17 2.29 -3.29
N ARG A 10 -4.55 1.54 -4.34
CA ARG A 10 -5.15 2.11 -5.55
C ARG A 10 -6.46 2.84 -5.26
N ALA A 11 -7.31 2.27 -4.40
CA ALA A 11 -8.59 2.88 -4.03
C ALA A 11 -8.40 4.22 -3.30
N TYR A 12 -7.56 4.27 -2.27
CA TYR A 12 -7.28 5.50 -1.52
C TYR A 12 -6.67 6.60 -2.39
N ARG A 13 -5.73 6.23 -3.29
CA ARG A 13 -5.19 7.20 -4.25
C ARG A 13 -6.29 7.80 -5.14
N LYS A 14 -7.23 6.97 -5.61
CA LYS A 14 -8.34 7.43 -6.46
C LYS A 14 -9.34 8.29 -5.70
N LEU A 15 -9.58 8.04 -4.41
CA LEU A 15 -10.39 8.90 -3.56
C LEU A 15 -9.80 10.30 -3.38
N LYS A 16 -8.46 10.42 -3.41
CA LYS A 16 -7.76 11.72 -3.44
C LYS A 16 -7.70 12.36 -4.83
N HIS A 17 -8.29 11.74 -5.84
CA HIS A 17 -8.23 12.13 -7.25
C HIS A 17 -6.80 12.21 -7.84
N TRP A 18 -5.87 11.42 -7.30
CA TRP A 18 -4.48 11.43 -7.75
C TRP A 18 -4.17 10.38 -8.82
N THR A 19 -3.28 10.75 -9.72
CA THR A 19 -2.51 9.86 -10.61
C THR A 19 -1.42 9.12 -9.83
N GLN A 20 -0.87 8.04 -10.40
CA GLN A 20 0.27 7.35 -9.79
C GLN A 20 1.52 8.27 -9.69
N VAL A 21 1.67 9.19 -10.65
CA VAL A 21 2.75 10.19 -10.65
C VAL A 21 2.59 11.15 -9.46
N GLU A 22 1.37 11.64 -9.23
CA GLU A 22 1.10 12.54 -8.10
C GLU A 22 1.31 11.84 -6.76
N LEU A 23 0.81 10.61 -6.59
CA LEU A 23 1.09 9.86 -5.36
C LEU A 23 2.60 9.63 -5.16
N GLY A 24 3.31 9.26 -6.23
CA GLY A 24 4.77 9.08 -6.20
C GLY A 24 5.48 10.36 -5.72
N LYS A 25 5.07 11.53 -6.22
CA LYS A 25 5.58 12.82 -5.77
C LYS A 25 5.29 13.09 -4.29
N GLN A 26 4.08 12.78 -3.80
CA GLN A 26 3.71 13.00 -2.40
C GLN A 26 4.55 12.14 -1.43
N VAL A 27 4.86 10.91 -1.80
CA VAL A 27 5.64 9.98 -0.94
C VAL A 27 7.12 9.88 -1.29
N GLY A 28 7.61 10.68 -2.25
CA GLY A 28 9.02 10.75 -2.61
C GLY A 28 9.56 9.55 -3.39
N VAL A 29 8.74 8.85 -4.18
CA VAL A 29 9.16 7.70 -4.99
C VAL A 29 8.78 7.84 -6.46
N SER A 30 9.40 7.03 -7.32
CA SER A 30 9.07 7.02 -8.75
C SER A 30 7.69 6.41 -9.02
N VAL A 31 7.07 6.81 -10.13
CA VAL A 31 5.79 6.23 -10.59
C VAL A 31 5.87 4.71 -10.79
N ALA A 32 7.06 4.19 -11.16
CA ALA A 32 7.29 2.76 -11.31
C ALA A 32 7.16 2.00 -9.98
N VAL A 33 7.61 2.60 -8.87
CA VAL A 33 7.43 2.03 -7.52
C VAL A 33 5.95 1.96 -7.18
N ILE A 34 5.20 3.06 -7.34
CA ILE A 34 3.75 3.07 -7.11
C ILE A 34 3.03 2.02 -7.96
N GLY A 35 3.38 1.94 -9.25
CA GLY A 35 2.81 0.93 -10.15
C GLY A 35 3.10 -0.51 -9.71
N ALA A 36 4.28 -0.80 -9.18
CA ALA A 36 4.63 -2.13 -8.67
C ALA A 36 3.87 -2.48 -7.38
N LEU A 37 3.71 -1.51 -6.48
CA LEU A 37 2.90 -1.66 -5.26
C LEU A 37 1.44 -1.95 -5.60
N GLU A 38 0.84 -1.17 -6.50
CA GLU A 38 -0.57 -1.33 -6.91
C GLU A 38 -0.86 -2.57 -7.78
N ARG A 39 0.18 -3.22 -8.31
CA ARG A 39 0.07 -4.55 -8.93
C ARG A 39 0.35 -5.69 -7.95
N GLY A 40 0.76 -5.38 -6.72
CA GLY A 40 1.13 -6.38 -5.71
C GLY A 40 2.40 -7.17 -6.07
N THR A 41 3.26 -6.62 -6.93
CA THR A 41 4.54 -7.24 -7.34
C THR A 41 5.72 -6.74 -6.48
N ARG A 42 5.46 -5.82 -5.55
CA ARG A 42 6.43 -5.24 -4.63
C ARG A 42 5.75 -4.91 -3.31
N GLU A 43 6.46 -5.14 -2.21
CA GLU A 43 6.08 -4.69 -0.87
C GLU A 43 6.70 -3.31 -0.57
N PRO A 44 5.98 -2.42 0.15
CA PRO A 44 6.59 -1.23 0.72
C PRO A 44 7.53 -1.62 1.87
N ASN A 45 8.63 -0.88 2.02
CA ASN A 45 9.37 -0.93 3.28
C ASN A 45 8.64 -0.08 4.34
N GLU A 46 9.10 -0.14 5.59
CA GLU A 46 8.41 0.52 6.70
C GLU A 46 8.32 2.05 6.54
N GLU A 47 9.37 2.69 6.03
CA GLU A 47 9.39 4.13 5.78
C GLU A 47 8.36 4.54 4.71
N LEU A 48 8.32 3.82 3.59
CA LEU A 48 7.36 4.06 2.52
C LEU A 48 5.93 3.79 2.99
N LEU A 49 5.71 2.74 3.80
CA LEU A 49 4.40 2.46 4.37
C LEU A 49 3.92 3.61 5.26
N ARG A 50 4.77 4.10 6.18
CA ARG A 50 4.42 5.24 7.04
C ARG A 50 4.10 6.49 6.23
N SER A 51 4.87 6.76 5.16
CA SER A 51 4.62 7.89 4.25
C SER A 51 3.28 7.74 3.53
N LEU A 52 2.97 6.54 3.01
CA LEU A 52 1.69 6.23 2.37
C LEU A 52 0.51 6.43 3.33
N CYS A 53 0.57 5.90 4.55
CA CYS A 53 -0.45 6.08 5.57
C CYS A 53 -0.68 7.58 5.87
N THR A 54 0.40 8.33 6.02
CA THR A 54 0.34 9.78 6.29
C THR A 54 -0.32 10.55 5.14
N VAL A 55 0.17 10.37 3.92
CA VAL A 55 -0.28 11.09 2.72
C VAL A 55 -1.72 10.72 2.33
N LEU A 56 -2.09 9.45 2.47
CA LEU A 56 -3.43 8.97 2.15
C LEU A 56 -4.43 9.21 3.29
N THR A 57 -3.95 9.60 4.48
CA THR A 57 -4.78 9.72 5.69
C THR A 57 -5.48 8.41 6.00
N ALA A 58 -4.71 7.32 6.00
CA ALA A 58 -5.19 5.95 6.18
C ALA A 58 -4.32 5.21 7.21
N SER A 59 -4.91 4.27 7.95
CA SER A 59 -4.18 3.35 8.82
C SER A 59 -3.55 2.19 8.03
N GLU A 60 -2.64 1.45 8.66
CA GLU A 60 -2.07 0.23 8.06
C GLU A 60 -3.15 -0.83 7.81
N GLU A 61 -4.07 -0.99 8.75
CA GLU A 61 -5.21 -1.92 8.66
C GLU A 61 -6.18 -1.52 7.54
N GLU A 62 -6.42 -0.22 7.35
CA GLU A 62 -7.21 0.32 6.24
C GLU A 62 -6.55 0.07 4.89
N LEU A 63 -5.21 0.09 4.84
CA LEU A 63 -4.45 -0.35 3.66
C LEU A 63 -4.29 -1.87 3.58
N GLY A 64 -4.83 -2.64 4.52
CA GLY A 64 -4.86 -4.11 4.46
C GLY A 64 -3.61 -4.78 5.01
N ILE A 65 -2.83 -4.07 5.82
CA ILE A 65 -1.65 -4.58 6.51
C ILE A 65 -2.01 -4.86 7.96
N VAL A 66 -1.54 -6.01 8.47
CA VAL A 66 -1.65 -6.36 9.88
C VAL A 66 -0.25 -6.58 10.45
N ARG A 67 0.05 -5.94 11.57
CA ARG A 67 1.30 -6.17 12.30
C ARG A 67 1.19 -7.48 13.06
N GLN A 68 2.11 -8.41 12.81
CA GLN A 68 2.24 -9.61 13.62
C GLN A 68 2.91 -9.30 14.97
N GLN A 69 2.73 -10.18 15.96
CA GLN A 69 3.26 -9.99 17.31
C GLN A 69 4.79 -9.97 17.38
N ASP A 70 5.48 -10.46 16.34
CA ASP A 70 6.94 -10.47 16.21
C ASP A 70 7.51 -9.22 15.50
N GLY A 71 6.65 -8.26 15.12
CA GLY A 71 7.03 -7.03 14.42
C GLY A 71 7.09 -7.16 12.90
N SER A 72 6.78 -8.32 12.31
CA SER A 72 6.67 -8.47 10.86
C SER A 72 5.38 -7.87 10.29
N LEU A 73 5.43 -7.46 9.01
CA LEU A 73 4.28 -6.94 8.27
C LEU A 73 3.60 -8.09 7.52
N ASP A 74 2.31 -8.32 7.79
CA ASP A 74 1.48 -9.25 7.03
C ASP A 74 0.58 -8.47 6.05
N PHE A 75 0.73 -8.76 4.76
CA PHE A 75 -0.06 -8.19 3.69
C PHE A 75 -1.13 -9.22 3.29
N LYS A 76 -2.24 -9.24 4.04
CA LYS A 76 -3.32 -10.23 3.92
C LYS A 76 -3.60 -10.61 2.47
N SER A 77 -3.53 -11.91 2.16
CA SER A 77 -4.16 -12.44 0.96
C SER A 77 -5.61 -12.81 1.29
N ASP A 78 -6.55 -12.39 0.44
CA ASP A 78 -7.89 -13.01 0.39
C ASP A 78 -7.77 -14.42 -0.22
N SER A 79 -6.87 -15.25 0.31
CA SER A 79 -6.82 -16.67 -0.02
C SER A 79 -7.83 -17.37 0.90
N PRO A 80 -8.92 -17.94 0.39
CA PRO A 80 -9.68 -18.87 1.19
C PRO A 80 -8.74 -20.04 1.49
N SER A 81 -8.36 -20.19 2.76
CA SER A 81 -7.89 -21.48 3.25
C SER A 81 -9.06 -22.44 3.06
N PHE A 82 -9.02 -23.23 1.98
CA PHE A 82 -9.78 -24.47 1.93
C PHE A 82 -9.15 -25.48 2.90
#